data_AF-A0A1B1UHL7-F1
#
_entry.id   AF-A0A1B1UHL7-F1
#
_cell.length_a   1.000
_cell.length_b   1.000
_cell.length_c   1.000
_cell.angle_alpha   90.00
_cell.angle_beta   90.00
_cell.angle_gamma   90.00
#
_symmetry.space_group_name_H-M   'P 1'
#
loop_
_entity.id
_entity.type
_entity.pdbx_description
1 polymer ?
#
loop_
_entity_poly.entity_id
_entity_poly.type
_entity_poly.pdbx_seq_one_letter_code
_entity_poly.pdbx_strand_id
1 'polypeptide(L)' 'MALRTPPLEEQIEALRSKINTFIDERVVEMAKETPGVPAAILRNLLTARAGGCQCAQYLQIMKERGAA' A
#
# COMPACT_ATOMS: atom_id res chain seq x y z
N MET A 1 -24.45 0.04 -21.04
CA MET A 1 -23.11 0.65 -21.05
C MET A 1 -22.13 -0.40 -20.53
N ALA A 2 -21.22 -0.89 -21.37
CA ALA A 2 -20.19 -1.81 -20.91
C ALA A 2 -19.26 -1.05 -19.96
N LEU A 3 -19.26 -1.42 -18.67
CA LEU A 3 -18.26 -0.98 -17.72
C LEU A 3 -16.91 -1.46 -18.26
N ARG A 4 -16.08 -0.54 -18.76
CA ARG A 4 -14.70 -0.89 -19.11
C ARG A 4 -14.02 -1.28 -17.80
N THR A 5 -13.74 -2.56 -17.63
CA THR A 5 -12.92 -3.02 -16.53
C THR A 5 -11.58 -2.32 -16.63
N PRO A 6 -11.17 -1.55 -15.62
CA PRO A 6 -9.91 -0.83 -15.65
C PRO A 6 -8.74 -1.81 -15.80
N PRO A 7 -7.62 -1.39 -16.40
CA PRO A 7 -6.44 -2.24 -16.51
C PRO A 7 -5.97 -2.70 -15.12
N LEU A 8 -5.30 -3.85 -15.07
CA LEU A 8 -4.91 -4.47 -13.81
C LEU A 8 -3.99 -3.55 -12.98
N GLU A 9 -3.11 -2.78 -13.62
CA GLU A 9 -2.30 -1.77 -12.95
C GLU A 9 -3.15 -0.74 -12.18
N GLU A 10 -4.14 -0.14 -12.82
CA GLU A 10 -5.02 0.87 -12.20
C GLU A 10 -5.84 0.25 -11.05
N GLN A 11 -6.29 -0.99 -11.20
CA GLN A 11 -6.96 -1.74 -10.13
C GLN A 11 -6.02 -1.93 -8.93
N ILE A 12 -4.77 -2.31 -9.18
CA ILE A 12 -3.76 -2.52 -8.13
C ILE A 12 -3.45 -1.19 -7.44
N GLU A 13 -3.26 -0.10 -8.19
CA GLU A 13 -2.98 1.22 -7.62
C GLU A 13 -4.13 1.70 -6.74
N ALA A 14 -5.37 1.59 -7.21
CA ALA A 14 -6.55 1.95 -6.44
C ALA A 14 -6.68 1.12 -5.15
N LEU A 15 -6.45 -0.20 -5.24
CA LEU A 15 -6.49 -1.08 -4.08
C LEU A 15 -5.38 -0.76 -3.08
N ARG A 16 -4.15 -0.54 -3.55
CA ARG A 16 -3.01 -0.16 -2.70
C ARG A 16 -3.24 1.16 -2.00
N SER A 17 -3.87 2.13 -2.66
CA SER A 17 -4.25 3.40 -2.03
C SER A 17 -5.21 3.17 -0.86
N LYS A 18 -6.25 2.35 -1.05
CA LYS A 18 -7.21 2.02 0.01
C LYS A 18 -6.54 1.32 1.19
N ILE A 19 -5.64 0.38 0.92
CA ILE A 19 -4.85 -0.31 1.96
C ILE A 19 -3.95 0.68 2.71
N ASN A 20 -3.30 1.62 2.01
CA ASN A 20 -2.48 2.64 2.65
C ASN A 20 -3.30 3.53 3.59
N THR A 21 -4.50 3.96 3.17
CA THR A 21 -5.41 4.73 4.04
C THR A 21 -5.76 3.96 5.30
N PHE A 22 -6.14 2.68 5.17
CA PHE A 22 -6.41 1.82 6.34
C PHE A 22 -5.21 1.71 7.30
N ILE A 23 -4.00 1.58 6.76
CA ILE A 23 -2.77 1.55 7.56
C ILE A 23 -2.55 2.90 8.27
N ASP A 24 -2.74 4.02 7.58
CA ASP A 24 -2.60 5.35 8.17
C ASP A 24 -3.60 5.59 9.30
N GLU A 25 -4.86 5.19 9.12
CA GLU A 25 -5.88 5.24 10.17
C GLU A 25 -5.44 4.44 11.40
N ARG A 26 -4.93 3.22 11.19
CA ARG A 26 -4.42 2.39 12.29
C ARG A 26 -3.21 3.01 12.99
N VAL A 27 -2.31 3.68 12.25
CA VAL A 27 -1.18 4.41 12.84
C VAL A 27 -1.66 5.55 13.74
N VAL A 28 -2.68 6.30 13.32
CA VAL A 28 -3.27 7.38 14.15
C VAL A 28 -3.86 6.81 15.44
N GLU A 29 -4.54 5.66 15.37
CA GLU A 29 -5.04 4.98 16.57
C GLU A 29 -3.90 4.55 17.50
N MET A 30 -2.88 3.87 16.97
CA MET A 30 -1.72 3.42 17.75
C MET A 30 -0.95 4.57 18.39
N ALA A 31 -0.89 5.73 17.73
CA ALA A 31 -0.22 6.92 18.25
C ALA A 31 -0.90 7.46 19.52
N LYS A 32 -2.22 7.29 19.65
CA LYS A 32 -2.97 7.65 20.87
C LYS A 32 -2.63 6.73 22.03
N GLU A 33 -2.40 5.45 21.73
CA GLU A 33 -2.09 4.41 22.71
C GLU A 33 -0.61 4.42 23.14
N THR A 34 0.27 4.99 22.31
CA THR A 34 1.74 4.90 22.47
C THR A 34 2.42 6.28 22.39
N PRO A 35 2.25 7.14 23.41
CA PRO A 35 2.83 8.48 23.39
C PRO A 35 4.37 8.43 23.30
N GLY A 36 4.94 9.26 22.42
CA GLY A 36 6.39 9.37 22.21
C GLY A 36 6.96 8.49 21.10
N VAL A 37 6.18 7.59 20.50
CA VAL A 37 6.62 6.81 19.33
C VAL A 37 6.27 7.54 18.03
N PRO A 38 7.23 7.79 17.13
CA PRO A 38 6.94 8.44 15.85
C PRO A 38 6.03 7.60 14.95
N ALA A 39 5.08 8.24 14.26
CA ALA A 39 4.14 7.60 13.34
C ALA A 39 4.84 6.74 12.26
N ALA A 40 6.01 7.18 11.77
CA ALA A 40 6.80 6.41 10.80
C ALA A 40 7.26 5.05 11.34
N ILE A 41 7.61 4.97 12.63
CA ILE A 41 8.01 3.72 13.28
C ILE A 41 6.78 2.81 13.45
N LEU A 42 5.64 3.35 13.88
CA LEU A 42 4.39 2.60 13.99
C LEU A 42 3.95 2.02 12.64
N ARG A 43 4.03 2.81 11.57
CA ARG A 43 3.76 2.37 10.20
C ARG A 43 4.69 1.23 9.81
N ASN A 44 5.99 1.38 10.05
CA ASN A 44 6.97 0.35 9.74
C ASN A 44 6.69 -0.96 10.52
N LEU A 45 6.32 -0.88 11.80
CA LEU A 45 5.96 -2.05 12.60
C LEU A 45 4.74 -2.81 12.05
N LEU A 46 3.78 -2.09 11.48
CA LEU A 46 2.61 -2.67 10.82
C LEU A 46 2.99 -3.34 9.49
N THR A 47 3.82 -2.68 8.68
CA THR A 47 4.11 -3.14 7.31
C THR A 47 5.24 -4.15 7.22
N ALA A 48 6.18 -4.17 8.17
CA ALA A 48 7.36 -5.03 8.12
C ALA A 48 7.06 -6.52 8.37
N ARG A 49 5.89 -6.86 8.94
CA ARG A 49 5.53 -8.24 9.30
C ARG A 49 5.09 -9.10 8.12
N ALA A 50 4.54 -8.48 7.08
CA ALA A 50 4.14 -9.17 5.87
C ALA A 50 5.23 -8.97 4.83
N GLY A 51 5.96 -10.03 4.49
CA GLY A 51 6.93 -10.00 3.39
C GLY A 51 6.35 -9.30 2.15
N GLY A 52 7.20 -8.56 1.42
CA GLY A 52 6.78 -7.51 0.48
C GLY A 52 5.60 -7.86 -0.45
N CYS A 53 4.73 -6.87 -0.72
CA CYS A 53 3.50 -7.08 -1.50
C CYS A 53 3.78 -7.58 -2.92
N GLN A 54 3.16 -8.69 -3.31
CA GLN A 54 3.17 -9.19 -4.69
C GLN A 54 2.66 -8.14 -5.70
N CYS A 55 1.72 -7.30 -5.27
CA CYS A 55 1.23 -6.17 -6.02
C CYS A 55 2.32 -5.14 -6.36
N ALA A 56 3.25 -4.92 -5.43
CA ALA A 56 4.39 -4.03 -5.63
C ALA A 56 5.42 -4.65 -6.57
N GLN A 57 5.67 -5.95 -6.43
CA GLN A 57 6.54 -6.71 -7.32
C GLN A 57 6.02 -6.68 -8.76
N TYR A 58 4.72 -6.92 -8.98
CA TYR A 58 4.09 -6.87 -10.29
C TYR A 58 4.26 -5.52 -10.98
N LEU A 59 3.92 -4.42 -10.28
CA LEU A 59 4.04 -3.07 -10.86
C LEU A 59 5.49 -2.71 -11.20
N GLN A 60 6.44 -3.13 -10.38
CA GLN A 60 7.86 -2.93 -10.66
C GLN A 60 8.30 -3.69 -11.92
N ILE A 61 7.92 -4.97 -12.05
CA ILE A 61 8.21 -5.78 -13.24
C ILE A 61 7.58 -5.17 -14.50
N MET A 62 6.35 -4.66 -14.41
CA MET A 62 5.68 -4.00 -15.55
C MET A 62 6.39 -2.72 -15.96
N LYS A 63 6.86 -1.91 -15.01
CA LYS A 63 7.65 -0.71 -15.26
C LYS A 63 8.97 -1.04 -15.96
N GLU A 64 9.64 -2.11 -15.56
CA GLU A 64 10.89 -2.59 -16.16
C GLU A 64 10.68 -3.12 -17.59
N ARG A 65 9.55 -3.80 -17.85
CA ARG A 65 9.18 -4.29 -19.19
C ARG A 65 8.83 -3.18 -20.19
N GLY A 66 8.26 -2.07 -19.72
CA GLY A 66 7.87 -0.94 -20.57
C GLY A 66 9.00 0.07 -20.88
N ALA A 67 10.20 -0.15 -20.34
CA ALA A 67 11.36 0.75 -20.49
C ALA A 67 12.34 0.32 -21.61
N ALA A 68 11.84 -0.38 -22.64
CA ALA A 68 12.59 -0.78 -23.83
C ALA A 68 12.08 -0.08 -25.09
#